data_AF-A0A2W6AFT5-F1
#
_entry.id   AF-A0A2W6AFT5-F1
#
_cell.length_a   1.000
_cell.length_b   1.000
_cell.length_c   1.000
_cell.angle_alpha   90.00
_cell.angle_beta   90.00
_cell.angle_gamma   90.00
#
_symmetry.space_group_name_H-M   'P 1'
#
loop_
_entity.id
_entity.type
_entity.pdbx_description
1 polymer ?
#
loop_
_entity_poly.entity_id
_entity_poly.type
_entity_poly.pdbx_seq_one_letter_code
_entity_poly.pdbx_strand_id
1 'polypeptide(L)'
;MGAPAVVSVPTGTSSPGSPIYIATGTDNALYVRSLTSGWQRLSTGVTYCLDNPAGVVANLFAGLLLTVGCQGRDHVLWLGQAPITAGSLPVMGDFRSAGGVLVTGPAVAWMTGFGEPMLFANGTDGHVWIRALGNPPMDWSPMTTVSGRRLSCLGHPAAAAVWVPNTGPRGGTMPALFACHGTDGRVWLSEWNRFGQGWSDAFTIGGQAVNGVAVAVNPDSATVYVQGTDSGVWRNTVLNDPPHTSSGWSTLGGTAIGGTGAAALLLARNTPP
;
A
#
# COMPACT_ATOMS: atom_id res chain seq x y z
N MET A 1 14.62 -0.33 -11.21
CA MET A 1 14.65 -0.57 -9.74
C MET A 1 13.51 0.20 -9.14
N GLY A 2 12.71 -0.49 -8.35
CA GLY A 2 11.51 0.06 -7.74
C GLY A 2 11.69 0.39 -6.26
N ALA A 3 10.82 1.25 -5.72
CA ALA A 3 10.78 1.48 -4.27
C ALA A 3 10.44 0.19 -3.51
N PRO A 4 11.03 -0.03 -2.33
CA PRO A 4 10.67 -1.18 -1.50
C PRO A 4 9.28 -1.03 -0.90
N ALA A 5 8.57 -2.13 -0.69
CA ALA A 5 7.43 -2.15 0.21
C ALA A 5 7.92 -2.16 1.66
N VAL A 6 7.29 -1.35 2.49
CA VAL A 6 7.46 -1.39 3.95
C VAL A 6 6.16 -1.90 4.52
N VAL A 7 6.22 -2.87 5.43
CA VAL A 7 5.03 -3.47 6.04
C VAL A 7 5.22 -3.55 7.54
N SER A 8 4.18 -3.22 8.30
CA SER A 8 4.19 -3.36 9.77
C SER A 8 3.69 -4.74 10.18
N VAL A 9 4.49 -5.45 10.98
CA VAL A 9 4.13 -6.72 11.61
C VAL A 9 3.75 -6.44 13.06
N PRO A 10 2.47 -6.61 13.45
CA PRO A 10 2.04 -6.34 14.83
C PRO A 10 2.79 -7.21 15.86
N THR A 11 3.22 -6.59 16.95
CA THR A 11 4.00 -7.25 18.02
C THR A 11 3.19 -7.46 19.30
N GLY A 12 2.07 -6.75 19.45
CA GLY A 12 1.17 -6.83 20.61
C GLY A 12 0.11 -5.73 20.60
N THR A 13 -0.73 -5.67 21.64
CA THR A 13 -1.82 -4.70 21.76
C THR A 13 -1.38 -3.31 22.24
N SER A 14 -0.17 -3.20 22.79
CA SER A 14 0.40 -2.00 23.41
C SER A 14 1.76 -1.56 22.84
N SER A 15 2.36 -2.36 21.95
CA SER A 15 3.65 -2.04 21.32
C SER A 15 3.47 -1.78 19.83
N PRO A 16 4.14 -0.77 19.25
CA PRO A 16 4.15 -0.56 17.81
C PRO A 16 4.59 -1.82 17.06
N GLY A 17 4.02 -2.05 15.89
CA GLY A 17 4.45 -3.13 15.02
C GLY A 17 5.92 -2.99 14.60
N SER A 18 6.54 -4.11 14.25
CA SER A 18 7.91 -4.17 13.75
C SER A 18 7.92 -4.07 12.22
N PRO A 19 8.71 -3.19 11.61
CA PRO A 19 8.77 -3.08 10.16
C PRO A 19 9.55 -4.25 9.55
N ILE A 20 9.05 -4.73 8.42
CA ILE A 20 9.82 -5.51 7.44
C ILE A 20 9.87 -4.75 6.12
N TYR A 21 10.91 -5.02 5.34
CA TYR A 21 11.17 -4.37 4.06
C TYR A 21 11.23 -5.44 2.99
N ILE A 22 10.51 -5.22 1.88
CA ILE A 22 10.49 -6.13 0.74
C ILE A 22 10.94 -5.35 -0.49
N ALA A 23 11.89 -5.88 -1.24
CA ALA A 23 12.42 -5.22 -2.42
C ALA A 23 12.63 -6.21 -3.57
N THR A 24 12.55 -5.69 -4.78
CA THR A 24 12.93 -6.40 -6.01
C THR A 24 14.45 -6.29 -6.19
N GLY A 25 15.13 -7.44 -6.22
CA GLY A 25 16.56 -7.53 -6.48
C GLY A 25 16.92 -7.26 -7.94
N THR A 26 18.22 -7.15 -8.23
CA THR A 26 18.73 -6.97 -9.60
C THR A 26 18.51 -8.21 -10.49
N ASP A 27 18.22 -9.34 -9.87
CA ASP A 27 17.83 -10.61 -10.49
C ASP A 27 16.31 -10.74 -10.71
N ASN A 28 15.53 -9.67 -10.41
CA ASN A 28 14.08 -9.63 -10.41
C ASN A 28 13.41 -10.56 -9.38
N ALA A 29 14.16 -11.17 -8.46
CA ALA A 29 13.57 -11.91 -7.34
C ALA A 29 13.16 -10.96 -6.22
N LEU A 30 12.22 -11.38 -5.38
CA LEU A 30 11.88 -10.64 -4.16
C LEU A 30 12.79 -11.02 -3.02
N TYR A 31 13.24 -10.00 -2.27
CA TYR A 31 14.02 -10.12 -1.06
C TYR A 31 13.27 -9.47 0.10
N VAL A 32 13.47 -10.00 1.30
CA VAL A 32 12.92 -9.47 2.54
C VAL A 32 14.03 -9.27 3.56
N ARG A 33 13.93 -8.22 4.37
CA ARG A 33 14.79 -7.97 5.54
C ARG A 33 13.99 -7.37 6.69
N SER A 34 14.59 -7.34 7.86
CA SER A 34 14.10 -6.60 9.03
C SER A 34 15.17 -5.63 9.53
N LEU A 35 14.91 -5.05 10.70
CA LEU A 35 15.91 -4.27 11.42
C LEU A 35 17.05 -5.13 11.99
N THR A 36 16.77 -6.40 12.30
CA THR A 36 17.71 -7.31 12.98
C THR A 36 18.25 -8.42 12.07
N SER A 37 17.66 -8.62 10.89
CA SER A 37 18.05 -9.63 9.92
C SER A 37 18.33 -8.98 8.56
N GLY A 38 19.42 -9.41 7.91
CA GLY A 38 19.81 -8.95 6.58
C GLY A 38 18.85 -9.39 5.48
N TRP A 39 19.16 -8.99 4.24
CA TRP A 39 18.40 -9.41 3.07
C TRP A 39 18.48 -10.92 2.85
N GLN A 40 17.33 -11.54 2.67
CA GLN A 40 17.20 -12.94 2.25
C GLN A 40 16.13 -13.04 1.17
N ARG A 41 16.19 -14.08 0.35
CA ARG A 41 15.20 -14.31 -0.70
C ARG A 41 13.84 -14.59 -0.06
N LEU A 42 12.80 -13.91 -0.53
CA LEU A 42 11.43 -14.04 0.00
C LEU A 42 10.76 -15.32 -0.49
N SER A 43 10.99 -15.74 -1.74
CA SER A 43 10.35 -16.92 -2.32
C SER A 43 11.29 -18.13 -2.41
N THR A 44 10.74 -19.34 -2.32
CA THR A 44 11.44 -20.58 -2.67
C THR A 44 11.40 -20.85 -4.17
N GLY A 45 10.28 -20.51 -4.83
CA GLY A 45 10.11 -20.62 -6.29
C GLY A 45 10.74 -19.48 -7.08
N VAL A 46 10.70 -19.59 -8.42
CA VAL A 46 11.10 -18.50 -9.33
C VAL A 46 10.03 -17.42 -9.27
N THR A 47 10.38 -16.26 -8.72
CA THR A 47 9.60 -15.03 -8.80
C THR A 47 10.30 -14.08 -9.75
N TYR A 48 9.53 -13.37 -10.57
CA TYR A 48 10.03 -12.35 -11.48
C TYR A 48 9.17 -11.11 -11.31
N CYS A 49 9.70 -10.11 -10.62
CA CYS A 49 9.04 -8.84 -10.39
C CYS A 49 9.73 -7.76 -11.22
N LEU A 50 9.00 -7.12 -12.12
CA LEU A 50 9.51 -6.05 -12.98
C LEU A 50 9.72 -4.74 -12.20
N ASP A 51 8.96 -4.55 -11.13
CA ASP A 51 8.78 -3.24 -10.52
C ASP A 51 8.62 -3.31 -9.00
N ASN A 52 8.26 -2.18 -8.37
CA ASN A 52 7.99 -2.06 -6.93
C ASN A 52 7.07 -3.20 -6.45
N PRO A 53 7.47 -3.96 -5.42
CA PRO A 53 6.52 -4.80 -4.71
C PRO A 53 5.58 -3.93 -3.87
N ALA A 54 4.44 -4.50 -3.52
CA ALA A 54 3.54 -3.99 -2.49
C ALA A 54 3.25 -5.10 -1.48
N GLY A 55 2.89 -4.74 -0.25
CA GLY A 55 2.54 -5.75 0.73
C GLY A 55 1.74 -5.20 1.90
N VAL A 56 1.02 -6.11 2.56
CA VAL A 56 0.20 -5.81 3.74
C VAL A 56 0.19 -7.02 4.68
N VAL A 57 0.11 -6.75 5.98
CA VAL A 57 -0.13 -7.77 7.00
C VAL A 57 -1.55 -7.62 7.52
N ALA A 58 -2.27 -8.75 7.58
CA ALA A 58 -3.60 -8.86 8.15
C ALA A 58 -3.58 -9.73 9.40
N ASN A 59 -4.51 -9.50 10.33
CA ASN A 59 -4.63 -10.23 11.58
C ASN A 59 -5.83 -11.18 11.56
N LEU A 60 -5.65 -12.34 10.94
CA LEU A 60 -6.71 -13.34 10.81
C LEU A 60 -6.91 -14.10 12.14
N PHE A 61 -8.06 -14.74 12.30
CA PHE A 61 -8.31 -15.65 13.44
C PHE A 61 -7.23 -16.74 13.59
N ALA A 62 -6.61 -17.17 12.49
CA ALA A 62 -5.56 -18.18 12.46
C ALA A 62 -4.13 -17.63 12.69
N GLY A 63 -3.98 -16.30 12.82
CA GLY A 63 -2.69 -15.62 12.97
C GLY A 63 -2.45 -14.54 11.92
N LEU A 64 -1.25 -13.96 11.92
CA LEU A 64 -0.89 -12.91 10.98
C LEU A 64 -0.55 -13.51 9.60
N LEU A 65 -1.11 -12.92 8.55
CA LEU A 65 -0.83 -13.27 7.16
C LEU A 65 -0.18 -12.08 6.45
N LEU A 66 1.01 -12.29 5.89
CA LEU A 66 1.62 -11.35 4.95
C LEU A 66 1.14 -11.68 3.54
N THR A 67 0.62 -10.68 2.84
CA THR A 67 0.38 -10.72 1.38
C THR A 67 1.37 -9.79 0.70
N VAL A 68 2.03 -10.26 -0.36
CA VAL A 68 2.95 -9.47 -1.19
C VAL A 68 2.54 -9.61 -2.65
N GLY A 69 2.51 -8.49 -3.35
CA GLY A 69 2.21 -8.43 -4.78
C GLY A 69 3.31 -7.74 -5.58
N CYS A 70 3.48 -8.15 -6.82
CA CYS A 70 4.34 -7.46 -7.78
C CYS A 70 3.85 -7.68 -9.22
N GLN A 71 4.36 -6.86 -10.14
CA GLN A 71 4.13 -7.02 -11.57
C GLN A 71 5.06 -8.10 -12.13
N GLY A 72 4.48 -9.16 -12.71
CA GLY A 72 5.20 -10.26 -13.35
C GLY A 72 5.86 -9.88 -14.67
N ARG A 73 6.68 -10.77 -15.24
CA ARG A 73 7.28 -10.61 -16.59
C ARG A 73 6.23 -10.45 -17.69
N ASP A 74 5.07 -11.05 -17.47
CA ASP A 74 3.87 -10.98 -18.33
C ASP A 74 3.04 -9.70 -18.10
N HIS A 75 3.54 -8.77 -17.30
CA HIS A 75 2.84 -7.56 -16.84
C HIS A 75 1.57 -7.83 -16.03
N VAL A 76 1.35 -9.07 -15.59
CA VAL A 76 0.19 -9.45 -14.76
C VAL A 76 0.52 -9.21 -13.29
N LEU A 77 -0.49 -8.97 -12.44
CA LEU A 77 -0.28 -8.94 -10.99
C LEU A 77 -0.11 -10.37 -10.45
N TRP A 78 0.99 -10.62 -9.74
CA TRP A 78 1.26 -11.89 -9.06
C TRP A 78 1.32 -11.67 -7.55
N LEU A 79 0.72 -12.59 -6.79
CA LEU A 79 0.63 -12.51 -5.33
C LEU A 79 1.23 -13.73 -4.65
N GLY A 80 2.00 -13.50 -3.59
CA GLY A 80 2.47 -14.49 -2.64
C GLY A 80 1.90 -14.21 -1.26
N GLN A 81 1.60 -15.27 -0.53
CA GLN A 81 1.09 -15.19 0.84
C GLN A 81 1.86 -16.15 1.74
N ALA A 82 2.17 -15.71 2.95
CA ALA A 82 2.79 -16.55 3.97
C ALA A 82 2.39 -16.09 5.38
N PRO A 83 2.27 -17.02 6.34
CA PRO A 83 2.19 -16.67 7.75
C PRO A 83 3.41 -15.85 8.17
N ILE A 84 3.21 -14.91 9.09
CA ILE A 84 4.30 -14.09 9.64
C ILE A 84 4.15 -13.95 11.16
N THR A 85 5.25 -13.70 11.84
CA THR A 85 5.26 -13.35 13.26
C THR A 85 6.28 -12.25 13.49
N ALA A 86 6.04 -11.39 14.47
CA ALA A 86 7.00 -10.36 14.83
C ALA A 86 8.36 -11.00 15.15
N GLY A 87 9.42 -10.46 14.53
CA GLY A 87 10.80 -10.92 14.74
C GLY A 87 11.25 -12.08 13.86
N SER A 88 10.36 -12.71 13.07
CA SER A 88 10.75 -13.67 12.04
C SER A 88 10.61 -13.08 10.64
N LEU A 89 11.42 -13.57 9.71
CA LEU A 89 11.27 -13.24 8.29
C LEU A 89 10.49 -14.38 7.60
N PRO A 90 9.46 -14.04 6.80
CA PRO A 90 8.65 -15.03 6.11
C PRO A 90 9.41 -15.65 4.94
N VAL A 91 8.96 -16.83 4.54
CA VAL A 91 9.32 -17.47 3.27
C VAL A 91 8.03 -17.84 2.55
N MET A 92 7.89 -17.36 1.32
CA MET A 92 6.72 -17.60 0.47
C MET A 92 6.97 -18.77 -0.47
N GLY A 93 5.91 -19.55 -0.67
CA GLY A 93 5.86 -20.55 -1.73
C GLY A 93 5.63 -19.91 -3.10
N ASP A 94 4.87 -20.60 -3.95
CA ASP A 94 4.60 -20.12 -5.30
C ASP A 94 3.65 -18.93 -5.30
N PHE A 95 3.98 -17.95 -6.15
CA PHE A 95 3.12 -16.82 -6.43
C PHE A 95 2.00 -17.25 -7.37
N ARG A 96 0.80 -16.68 -7.19
CA ARG A 96 -0.37 -16.95 -8.02
C ARG A 96 -0.78 -15.68 -8.76
N SER A 97 -1.22 -15.85 -10.00
CA SER A 97 -1.72 -14.73 -10.79
C SER A 97 -3.02 -14.19 -10.20
N ALA A 98 -3.07 -12.88 -10.02
CA ALA A 98 -4.27 -12.10 -9.72
C ALA A 98 -4.82 -11.38 -10.97
N GLY A 99 -4.34 -11.74 -12.17
CA GLY A 99 -4.81 -11.19 -13.43
C GLY A 99 -4.49 -9.69 -13.61
N GLY A 100 -5.17 -9.07 -14.58
CA GLY A 100 -4.92 -7.70 -14.98
C GLY A 100 -3.68 -7.55 -15.87
N VAL A 101 -3.50 -6.37 -16.44
CA VAL A 101 -2.28 -5.97 -17.17
C VAL A 101 -1.85 -4.61 -16.65
N LEU A 102 -0.71 -4.60 -15.97
CA LEU A 102 -0.19 -3.46 -15.23
C LEU A 102 0.83 -2.72 -16.11
N VAL A 103 0.87 -1.40 -16.00
CA VAL A 103 1.97 -0.59 -16.56
C VAL A 103 3.06 -0.26 -15.55
N THR A 104 2.74 -0.37 -14.26
CA THR A 104 3.63 -0.10 -13.13
C THR A 104 3.33 -1.07 -11.99
N GLY A 105 4.24 -1.19 -11.02
CA GLY A 105 4.06 -1.91 -9.77
C GLY A 105 2.72 -1.59 -9.06
N PRO A 106 2.12 -2.57 -8.36
CA PRO A 106 0.80 -2.46 -7.74
C PRO A 106 0.82 -1.72 -6.40
N ALA A 107 -0.36 -1.50 -5.82
CA ALA A 107 -0.54 -1.32 -4.37
C ALA A 107 -1.45 -2.41 -3.80
N VAL A 108 -1.28 -2.72 -2.52
CA VAL A 108 -2.10 -3.71 -1.79
C VAL A 108 -2.44 -3.15 -0.43
N ALA A 109 -3.72 -3.12 -0.08
CA ALA A 109 -4.20 -2.75 1.24
C ALA A 109 -5.22 -3.77 1.73
N TRP A 110 -5.29 -3.99 3.04
CA TRP A 110 -6.31 -4.87 3.63
C TRP A 110 -7.49 -4.02 4.08
N MET A 111 -8.67 -4.29 3.53
CA MET A 111 -9.86 -3.49 3.78
C MET A 111 -10.99 -4.36 4.38
N THR A 112 -11.22 -4.23 5.69
CA THR A 112 -12.32 -4.84 6.46
C THR A 112 -13.69 -4.41 5.93
N GLY A 113 -14.57 -5.38 5.69
CA GLY A 113 -15.80 -5.22 4.88
C GLY A 113 -15.77 -6.14 3.66
N PHE A 114 -14.57 -6.55 3.23
CA PHE A 114 -14.35 -7.52 2.15
C PHE A 114 -13.63 -8.80 2.58
N GLY A 115 -13.03 -8.87 3.78
CA GLY A 115 -12.40 -10.09 4.31
C GLY A 115 -11.06 -10.48 3.67
N GLU A 116 -10.51 -9.64 2.79
CA GLU A 116 -9.38 -9.98 1.91
C GLU A 116 -8.71 -8.71 1.38
N PRO A 117 -7.51 -8.82 0.76
CA PRO A 117 -6.78 -7.65 0.28
C PRO A 117 -7.49 -7.02 -0.92
N MET A 118 -7.52 -5.69 -0.94
CA MET A 118 -7.82 -4.89 -2.10
C MET A 118 -6.52 -4.61 -2.87
N LEU A 119 -6.56 -4.90 -4.16
CA LEU A 119 -5.46 -4.75 -5.11
C LEU A 119 -5.70 -3.50 -5.93
N PHE A 120 -4.66 -2.72 -6.16
CA PHE A 120 -4.69 -1.52 -6.99
C PHE A 120 -3.62 -1.64 -8.07
N ALA A 121 -3.99 -1.31 -9.30
CA ALA A 121 -3.12 -1.41 -10.46
C ALA A 121 -3.39 -0.26 -11.42
N ASN A 122 -2.34 0.31 -12.00
CA ASN A 122 -2.52 1.18 -13.17
C ASN A 122 -2.65 0.31 -14.41
N GLY A 123 -3.76 0.47 -15.12
CA GLY A 123 -4.04 -0.20 -16.38
C GLY A 123 -3.29 0.44 -17.55
N THR A 124 -3.30 -0.26 -18.69
CA THR A 124 -2.74 0.23 -19.96
C THR A 124 -3.54 1.40 -20.55
N ASP A 125 -4.75 1.65 -20.05
CA ASP A 125 -5.61 2.78 -20.37
C ASP A 125 -5.29 4.04 -19.54
N GLY A 126 -4.28 3.99 -18.66
CA GLY A 126 -3.88 5.11 -17.80
C GLY A 126 -4.83 5.36 -16.63
N HIS A 127 -5.77 4.44 -16.36
CA HIS A 127 -6.66 4.50 -15.21
C HIS A 127 -6.22 3.56 -14.10
N VAL A 128 -6.64 3.87 -12.88
CA VAL A 128 -6.49 2.98 -11.73
C VAL A 128 -7.60 1.95 -11.75
N TRP A 129 -7.22 0.68 -11.64
CA TRP A 129 -8.09 -0.47 -11.51
C TRP A 129 -7.98 -1.04 -10.10
N ILE A 130 -9.10 -1.50 -9.57
CA ILE A 130 -9.19 -2.18 -8.29
C ILE A 130 -9.77 -3.58 -8.44
N ARG A 131 -9.29 -4.51 -7.62
CA ARG A 131 -9.82 -5.86 -7.47
C ARG A 131 -9.86 -6.21 -5.99
N ALA A 132 -10.94 -6.83 -5.53
CA ALA A 132 -10.97 -7.40 -4.19
C ALA A 132 -10.90 -8.92 -4.31
N LEU A 133 -9.97 -9.54 -3.57
CA LEU A 133 -9.94 -11.00 -3.46
C LEU A 133 -11.01 -11.55 -2.51
N GLY A 134 -11.85 -10.63 -2.02
CA GLY A 134 -13.00 -10.74 -1.13
C GLY A 134 -13.91 -11.96 -1.20
N ASN A 135 -14.74 -12.06 -0.17
CA ASN A 135 -15.99 -12.78 -0.21
C ASN A 135 -17.19 -11.83 -0.01
N PRO A 136 -17.95 -11.49 -1.08
CA PRO A 136 -17.78 -11.99 -2.45
C PRO A 136 -16.57 -11.34 -3.14
N PRO A 137 -15.93 -12.05 -4.09
CA PRO A 137 -14.82 -11.49 -4.83
C PRO A 137 -15.32 -10.43 -5.80
N MET A 138 -14.48 -9.44 -6.03
CA MET A 138 -14.73 -8.40 -7.01
C MET A 138 -13.68 -8.52 -8.10
N ASP A 139 -14.11 -8.77 -9.33
CA ASP A 139 -13.22 -8.72 -10.49
C ASP A 139 -12.70 -7.31 -10.75
N TRP A 140 -11.67 -7.20 -11.59
CA TRP A 140 -11.06 -5.93 -11.94
C TRP A 140 -12.12 -4.94 -12.45
N SER A 141 -12.18 -3.78 -11.81
CA SER A 141 -13.04 -2.67 -12.20
C SER A 141 -12.28 -1.34 -12.09
N PRO A 142 -12.65 -0.31 -12.86
CA PRO A 142 -12.03 1.00 -12.71
C PRO A 142 -12.35 1.58 -11.33
N MET A 143 -11.34 2.12 -10.66
CA MET A 143 -11.51 2.88 -9.42
C MET A 143 -12.27 4.17 -9.73
N THR A 144 -13.55 4.19 -9.35
CA THR A 144 -14.48 5.28 -9.64
C THR A 144 -14.84 5.99 -8.35
N THR A 145 -14.76 7.32 -8.34
CA THR A 145 -15.11 8.14 -7.17
C THR A 145 -16.62 8.28 -7.00
N VAL A 146 -17.04 8.84 -5.87
CA VAL A 146 -18.44 9.20 -5.60
C VAL A 146 -19.07 10.11 -6.66
N SER A 147 -18.31 10.96 -7.36
CA SER A 147 -18.82 11.75 -8.51
C SER A 147 -18.87 10.99 -9.84
N GLY A 148 -18.49 9.71 -9.86
CA GLY A 148 -18.48 8.89 -11.08
C GLY A 148 -17.22 9.05 -11.93
N ARG A 149 -16.19 9.74 -11.43
CA ARG A 149 -14.92 9.96 -12.16
C ARG A 149 -13.95 8.80 -11.94
N ARG A 150 -13.32 8.33 -13.03
CA ARG A 150 -12.22 7.35 -12.96
C ARG A 150 -10.92 8.04 -12.56
N LEU A 151 -10.18 7.44 -11.64
CA LEU A 151 -8.84 7.94 -11.27
C LEU A 151 -7.82 7.59 -12.34
N SER A 152 -6.87 8.51 -12.54
CA SER A 152 -5.70 8.33 -13.39
C SER A 152 -4.46 8.68 -12.60
N CYS A 153 -3.44 7.86 -12.74
CA CYS A 153 -2.19 7.99 -12.00
C CYS A 153 -1.02 7.68 -12.93
N LEU A 154 0.08 8.39 -12.72
CA LEU A 154 1.40 8.10 -13.26
C LEU A 154 2.22 7.38 -12.19
N GLY A 155 3.05 6.43 -12.61
CA GLY A 155 3.91 5.69 -11.67
C GLY A 155 3.12 4.84 -10.68
N HIS A 156 3.83 4.20 -9.76
CA HIS A 156 3.23 3.24 -8.83
C HIS A 156 2.26 3.93 -7.84
N PRO A 157 1.03 3.42 -7.68
CA PRO A 157 0.14 3.87 -6.63
C PRO A 157 0.57 3.35 -5.26
N ALA A 158 -0.03 3.91 -4.20
CA ALA A 158 0.03 3.37 -2.86
C ALA A 158 -1.34 3.37 -2.20
N ALA A 159 -1.57 2.38 -1.35
CA ALA A 159 -2.78 2.28 -0.56
C ALA A 159 -2.43 1.74 0.82
N ALA A 160 -3.08 2.25 1.86
CA ALA A 160 -3.01 1.70 3.19
C ALA A 160 -4.34 1.91 3.93
N ALA A 161 -4.59 1.06 4.92
CA ALA A 161 -5.78 1.11 5.74
C ALA A 161 -5.42 0.79 7.18
N VAL A 162 -6.21 1.30 8.12
CA VAL A 162 -6.08 1.03 9.55
C VAL A 162 -7.43 0.64 10.12
N TRP A 163 -7.46 -0.38 10.97
CA TRP A 163 -8.66 -0.70 11.72
C TRP A 163 -8.74 0.18 12.97
N VAL A 164 -9.92 0.74 13.24
CA VAL A 164 -10.19 1.47 14.47
C VAL A 164 -11.30 0.70 15.19
N PRO A 165 -10.98 -0.04 16.26
CA PRO A 165 -11.97 -0.77 17.05
C PRO A 165 -13.08 0.16 17.54
N ASN A 166 -14.26 -0.41 17.73
CA ASN A 166 -15.45 0.29 18.20
C ASN A 166 -15.30 0.68 19.69
N THR A 167 -14.48 1.69 19.99
CA THR A 167 -14.17 2.15 21.35
C THR A 167 -14.54 3.62 21.58
N GLY A 168 -15.29 4.23 20.67
CA GLY A 168 -15.72 5.63 20.78
C GLY A 168 -16.98 5.93 19.95
N PRO A 169 -17.48 7.18 19.95
CA PRO A 169 -18.73 7.56 19.28
C PRO A 169 -18.73 7.38 17.75
N ARG A 170 -17.58 7.00 17.16
CA ARG A 170 -17.40 6.84 15.71
C ARG A 170 -17.79 5.45 15.18
N GLY A 171 -18.17 4.50 16.02
CA GLY A 171 -18.33 3.11 15.57
C GLY A 171 -16.98 2.46 15.25
N GLY A 172 -16.98 1.18 14.89
CA GLY A 172 -15.80 0.59 14.23
C GLY A 172 -15.62 1.25 12.87
N THR A 173 -14.46 1.87 12.62
CA THR A 173 -14.17 2.56 11.36
C THR A 173 -12.88 2.03 10.76
N MET A 174 -12.76 2.17 9.44
CA MET A 174 -11.53 1.84 8.74
C MET A 174 -11.15 2.97 7.79
N PRO A 175 -10.38 3.96 8.28
CA PRO A 175 -9.72 4.90 7.41
C PRO A 175 -8.83 4.13 6.42
N ALA A 176 -9.05 4.35 5.13
CA ALA A 176 -8.17 3.86 4.08
C ALA A 176 -7.91 4.98 3.09
N LEU A 177 -6.66 5.09 2.65
CA LEU A 177 -6.23 6.13 1.74
C LEU A 177 -5.54 5.49 0.55
N PHE A 178 -5.99 5.86 -0.63
CA PHE A 178 -5.28 5.68 -1.88
C PHE A 178 -4.51 6.96 -2.20
N ALA A 179 -3.27 6.82 -2.63
CA ALA A 179 -2.40 7.92 -2.98
C ALA A 179 -1.67 7.61 -4.29
N CYS A 180 -1.53 8.60 -5.15
CA CYS A 180 -0.75 8.44 -6.37
C CYS A 180 -0.16 9.76 -6.87
N HIS A 181 0.76 9.62 -7.83
CA HIS A 181 1.28 10.72 -8.61
C HIS A 181 0.30 10.98 -9.76
N GLY A 182 -0.28 12.16 -9.82
CA GLY A 182 -1.23 12.56 -10.86
C GLY A 182 -0.54 12.92 -12.18
N THR A 183 -1.33 13.02 -13.25
CA THR A 183 -0.83 13.41 -14.58
C THR A 183 -0.30 14.84 -14.66
N ASP A 184 -0.53 15.64 -13.63
CA ASP A 184 -0.07 17.03 -13.47
C ASP A 184 1.19 17.16 -12.59
N GLY A 185 1.86 16.05 -12.27
CA GLY A 185 3.04 16.04 -11.40
C GLY A 185 2.72 16.07 -9.90
N ARG A 186 1.46 16.31 -9.51
CA ARG A 186 1.07 16.52 -8.12
C ARG A 186 0.71 15.22 -7.43
N VAL A 187 0.66 15.27 -6.10
CA VAL A 187 0.19 14.14 -5.30
C VAL A 187 -1.31 14.24 -5.11
N TRP A 188 -2.01 13.18 -5.49
CA TRP A 188 -3.45 13.03 -5.42
C TRP A 188 -3.82 11.92 -4.45
N LEU A 189 -4.88 12.15 -3.70
CA LEU A 189 -5.39 11.27 -2.67
C LEU A 189 -6.87 10.99 -2.91
N SER A 190 -7.34 9.81 -2.50
CA SER A 190 -8.75 9.48 -2.37
C SER A 190 -8.93 8.64 -1.12
N GLU A 191 -9.88 9.01 -0.27
CA GLU A 191 -10.19 8.28 0.95
C GLU A 191 -11.34 7.31 0.70
N TRP A 192 -11.26 6.12 1.29
CA TRP A 192 -12.44 5.27 1.39
C TRP A 192 -13.41 5.87 2.41
N ASN A 193 -14.59 6.25 1.94
CA ASN A 193 -15.60 6.87 2.80
C ASN A 193 -15.93 5.96 3.99
N ARG A 194 -15.80 6.50 5.20
CA ARG A 194 -16.08 5.82 6.48
C ARG A 194 -17.51 5.30 6.63
N PHE A 195 -18.43 5.78 5.79
CA PHE A 195 -19.83 5.33 5.71
C PHE A 195 -20.06 4.28 4.60
N GLY A 196 -19.00 3.75 3.98
CA GLY A 196 -19.07 2.57 3.11
C GLY A 196 -19.66 2.80 1.71
N GLN A 197 -19.61 4.03 1.19
CA GLN A 197 -20.24 4.38 -0.09
C GLN A 197 -19.26 4.52 -1.27
N GLY A 198 -18.00 4.11 -1.09
CA GLY A 198 -16.98 4.16 -2.14
C GLY A 198 -15.84 5.14 -1.87
N TRP A 199 -15.00 5.32 -2.89
CA TRP A 199 -13.85 6.23 -2.87
C TRP A 199 -14.30 7.69 -3.02
N SER A 200 -13.80 8.56 -2.15
CA SER A 200 -14.05 10.01 -2.24
C SER A 200 -13.62 10.56 -3.59
N ASP A 201 -14.15 11.73 -3.94
CA ASP A 201 -13.52 12.50 -5.01
C ASP A 201 -12.05 12.75 -4.70
N ALA A 202 -11.22 12.64 -5.73
CA ALA A 202 -9.80 12.80 -5.58
C ALA A 202 -9.47 14.26 -5.25
N PHE A 203 -8.59 14.46 -4.28
CA PHE A 203 -8.12 15.78 -3.87
C PHE A 203 -6.59 15.80 -3.87
N THR A 204 -6.01 16.99 -4.07
CA THR A 204 -4.55 17.14 -4.12
C THR A 204 -4.03 17.78 -2.84
N ILE A 205 -2.86 17.31 -2.40
CA ILE A 205 -2.06 17.94 -1.33
C ILE A 205 -0.88 18.73 -1.91
N GLY A 206 -0.94 19.06 -3.20
CA GLY A 206 0.13 19.72 -3.94
C GLY A 206 1.37 18.85 -4.07
N GLY A 207 2.54 19.47 -3.99
CA GLY A 207 3.83 18.81 -4.17
C GLY A 207 4.14 18.50 -5.63
N GLN A 208 5.37 18.08 -5.89
CA GLN A 208 5.82 17.58 -7.19
C GLN A 208 6.52 16.24 -6.95
N ALA A 209 5.89 15.16 -7.40
CA ALA A 209 6.43 13.81 -7.28
C ALA A 209 6.96 13.37 -8.64
N VAL A 210 8.11 12.69 -8.66
CA VAL A 210 8.64 12.09 -9.90
C VAL A 210 8.19 10.65 -10.03
N ASN A 211 8.28 9.89 -8.93
CA ASN A 211 7.85 8.49 -8.89
C ASN A 211 7.61 8.01 -7.45
N GLY A 212 6.80 6.96 -7.32
CA GLY A 212 6.54 6.19 -6.11
C GLY A 212 6.07 7.03 -4.93
N VAL A 213 4.75 7.19 -4.87
CA VAL A 213 4.07 7.68 -3.67
C VAL A 213 3.99 6.54 -2.68
N ALA A 214 4.18 6.82 -1.40
CA ALA A 214 3.89 5.89 -0.32
C ALA A 214 2.98 6.54 0.73
N VAL A 215 2.16 5.73 1.39
CA VAL A 215 1.21 6.19 2.39
C VAL A 215 1.25 5.30 3.63
N ALA A 216 1.28 5.94 4.80
CA ALA A 216 1.15 5.31 6.10
C ALA A 216 -0.08 5.88 6.81
N VAL A 217 -1.12 5.06 7.02
CA VAL A 217 -2.37 5.49 7.65
C VAL A 217 -2.39 5.10 9.12
N ASN A 218 -2.60 6.08 10.00
CA ASN A 218 -2.93 5.96 11.42
C ASN A 218 -4.42 6.26 11.62
N PRO A 219 -5.01 5.99 12.81
CA PRO A 219 -6.44 6.25 13.04
C PRO A 219 -6.91 7.67 12.68
N ASP A 220 -6.15 8.70 13.05
CA ASP A 220 -6.57 10.10 12.90
C ASP A 220 -5.89 10.83 11.74
N SER A 221 -4.84 10.27 11.16
CA SER A 221 -4.04 10.91 10.12
C SER A 221 -3.36 9.90 9.19
N ALA A 222 -2.95 10.38 8.03
CA ALA A 222 -2.09 9.65 7.11
C ALA A 222 -0.86 10.49 6.78
N THR A 223 0.31 9.85 6.72
CA THR A 223 1.54 10.50 6.24
C THR A 223 1.87 9.94 4.86
N VAL A 224 2.06 10.85 3.91
CA VAL A 224 2.41 10.58 2.53
C VAL A 224 3.88 10.92 2.32
N TYR A 225 4.59 10.03 1.63
CA TYR A 225 6.00 10.19 1.25
C TYR A 225 6.12 10.15 -0.27
N VAL A 226 7.05 10.93 -0.81
CA VAL A 226 7.34 10.95 -2.25
C VAL A 226 8.83 11.16 -2.53
N GLN A 227 9.27 10.70 -3.68
CA GLN A 227 10.50 11.19 -4.31
C GLN A 227 10.18 12.51 -5.03
N GLY A 228 10.82 13.60 -4.59
CA GLY A 228 10.72 14.92 -5.22
C GLY A 228 11.50 15.03 -6.53
N THR A 229 11.33 16.15 -7.24
CA THR A 229 12.07 16.46 -8.48
C THR A 229 13.57 16.69 -8.24
N ASP A 230 13.95 17.02 -7.01
CA ASP A 230 15.31 17.09 -6.50
C ASP A 230 15.87 15.71 -6.10
N SER A 231 15.13 14.62 -6.33
CA SER A 231 15.39 13.28 -5.82
C SER A 231 15.43 13.17 -4.29
N GLY A 232 15.05 14.22 -3.56
CA GLY A 232 14.90 14.19 -2.11
C GLY A 232 13.68 13.39 -1.68
N VAL A 233 13.69 12.89 -0.45
CA VAL A 233 12.49 12.31 0.17
C VAL A 233 11.70 13.42 0.84
N TRP A 234 10.43 13.55 0.47
CA TRP A 234 9.52 14.55 1.04
C TRP A 234 8.38 13.87 1.78
N ARG A 235 7.90 14.51 2.85
CA ARG A 235 6.73 14.04 3.63
C ARG A 235 5.66 15.12 3.77
N ASN A 236 4.41 14.69 3.85
CA ASN A 236 3.26 15.53 4.18
C ASN A 236 2.23 14.70 4.96
N THR A 237 1.70 15.24 6.04
CA THR A 237 0.67 14.58 6.86
C THR A 237 -0.69 15.24 6.62
N VAL A 238 -1.72 14.42 6.41
CA VAL A 238 -3.11 14.84 6.27
C VAL A 238 -3.96 14.24 7.39
N LEU A 239 -4.96 14.99 7.86
CA LEU A 239 -6.00 14.42 8.73
C LEU A 239 -6.94 13.54 7.92
N ASN A 240 -7.34 12.41 8.50
CA ASN A 240 -8.25 11.47 7.83
C ASN A 240 -9.70 11.99 7.77
N ASP A 241 -10.05 13.12 8.38
CA ASP A 241 -11.40 13.69 8.34
C ASP A 241 -11.42 14.97 7.50
N PRO A 242 -12.50 15.21 6.71
CA PRO A 242 -12.74 16.50 6.08
C PRO A 242 -12.64 17.64 7.10
N PRO A 243 -11.95 18.75 6.78
CA PRO A 243 -11.49 19.17 5.45
C PRO A 243 -10.11 18.64 5.01
N HIS A 244 -9.62 17.50 5.54
CA HIS A 244 -8.32 16.90 5.19
C HIS A 244 -7.14 17.87 5.30
N THR A 245 -7.04 18.53 6.46
CA THR A 245 -5.99 19.52 6.71
C THR A 245 -4.60 18.91 6.52
N SER A 246 -3.81 19.51 5.63
CA SER A 246 -2.42 19.12 5.33
C SER A 246 -1.43 19.91 6.20
N SER A 247 -0.36 19.25 6.64
CA SER A 247 0.77 19.89 7.33
C SER A 247 1.68 20.69 6.41
N GLY A 248 1.50 20.58 5.08
CA GLY A 248 2.46 21.02 4.08
C GLY A 248 3.62 20.03 3.89
N TRP A 249 4.36 20.21 2.79
CA TRP A 249 5.51 19.38 2.43
C TRP A 249 6.76 19.80 3.19
N SER A 250 7.47 18.82 3.75
CA SER A 250 8.78 19.01 4.37
C SER A 250 9.77 17.96 3.84
N THR A 251 11.00 18.39 3.57
CA THR A 251 12.06 17.48 3.13
C THR A 251 12.61 16.68 4.31
N LEU A 252 12.89 15.41 4.07
CA LEU A 252 13.65 14.52 4.95
C LEU A 252 15.13 14.40 4.50
N GLY A 253 15.49 15.09 3.42
CA GLY A 253 16.81 14.98 2.79
C GLY A 253 17.03 13.64 2.09
N GLY A 254 18.30 13.31 1.89
CA GLY A 254 18.72 12.09 1.20
C GLY A 254 18.46 12.11 -0.31
N THR A 255 18.73 10.98 -0.96
CA THR A 255 18.48 10.77 -2.39
C THR A 255 17.74 9.46 -2.56
N ALA A 256 16.50 9.53 -3.04
CA ALA A 256 15.68 8.39 -3.41
C ALA A 256 15.70 8.20 -4.93
N ILE A 257 15.76 6.94 -5.35
CA ILE A 257 15.69 6.54 -6.76
C ILE A 257 14.63 5.43 -6.86
N GLY A 258 13.59 5.67 -7.64
CA GLY A 258 12.50 4.70 -7.85
C GLY A 258 11.31 4.87 -6.89
N GLY A 259 11.31 5.92 -6.07
CA GLY A 259 10.20 6.28 -5.19
C GLY A 259 10.44 6.02 -3.70
N THR A 260 9.35 5.93 -2.95
CA THR A 260 9.34 5.72 -1.50
C THR A 260 8.45 4.55 -1.09
N GLY A 261 8.68 4.02 0.11
CA GLY A 261 7.84 3.02 0.77
C GLY A 261 7.56 3.44 2.21
N ALA A 262 6.37 3.17 2.72
CA ALA A 262 5.95 3.58 4.06
C ALA A 262 4.95 2.60 4.66
N ALA A 263 4.98 2.47 5.98
CA ALA A 263 3.96 1.80 6.77
C ALA A 263 3.78 2.53 8.09
N ALA A 264 2.53 2.61 8.56
CA ALA A 264 2.28 2.97 9.94
C ALA A 264 2.64 1.76 10.83
N LEU A 265 3.36 2.00 11.93
CA LEU A 265 3.70 0.93 12.87
C LEU A 265 2.49 0.64 13.77
N LEU A 266 1.55 -0.13 13.22
CA LEU A 266 0.24 -0.36 13.82
C LEU A 266 0.34 -1.21 15.08
N LEU A 267 -0.51 -0.89 16.06
CA LEU A 267 -0.80 -1.79 17.18
C LEU A 267 -1.63 -2.97 16.66
N ALA A 268 -1.59 -4.12 17.33
CA ALA A 268 -2.39 -5.28 16.92
C ALA A 268 -3.89 -4.98 16.86
N ARG A 269 -4.39 -4.14 17.77
CA ARG A 269 -5.79 -3.67 17.77
C ARG A 269 -6.13 -2.79 16.57
N ASN A 270 -5.14 -2.20 15.92
CA ASN A 270 -5.31 -1.34 14.76
C ASN A 270 -4.99 -2.05 13.45
N THR A 271 -4.65 -3.33 13.53
CA THR A 271 -4.46 -4.17 12.36
C THR A 271 -5.82 -4.65 11.87
N PRO A 272 -6.09 -4.60 10.57
CA PRO A 272 -7.30 -5.20 10.01
C PRO A 272 -7.44 -6.68 10.42
N PRO A 273 -8.59 -7.10 11.00
CA PRO A 273 -8.91 -8.52 11.19
C PRO A 273 -8.99 -9.31 9.87
#